data_AF-A0A820A431-F1
#
_entry.id   AF-A0A820A431-F1
#
_cell.length_a   1.000
_cell.length_b   1.000
_cell.length_c   1.000
_cell.angle_alpha   90.00
_cell.angle_beta   90.00
_cell.angle_gamma   90.00
#
_symmetry.space_group_name_H-M   'P 1'
#
loop_
_entity.id
_entity.type
_entity.pdbx_description
1 polymer ?
#
loop_
_entity_poly.entity_id
_entity_poly.type
_entity_poly.pdbx_seq_one_letter_code
_entity_poly.pdbx_strand_id
1 'polypeptide(L)'
;MDINQIHNHFSIKTDIDDDFKLINDMSKEASIIDEHRRLRDNEITEKFDGYIRKGYSTINDTCPVCSYILLRTPARQVFCVGCNEIKIDNS
;
A
#
# COMPACT_ATOMS: atom_id res chain seq x y z
N MET A 1 -36.80 7.83 59.66
CA MET A 1 -37.38 6.87 58.69
C MET A 1 -36.76 7.24 57.37
N ASP A 2 -35.60 6.65 57.08
CA ASP A 2 -34.70 7.09 56.03
C ASP A 2 -34.89 6.19 54.81
N ILE A 3 -35.53 6.74 53.79
CA ILE A 3 -35.83 6.03 52.54
C ILE A 3 -34.68 6.29 51.56
N ASN A 4 -33.82 5.26 51.43
CA ASN A 4 -33.10 4.82 50.24
C ASN A 4 -32.55 5.87 49.27
N GLN A 5 -31.23 6.08 49.33
CA GLN A 5 -30.45 6.56 48.19
C GLN A 5 -29.34 5.55 47.88
N ILE A 6 -29.66 4.52 47.09
CA ILE A 6 -28.66 3.66 46.44
C ILE A 6 -28.53 4.15 45.01
N HIS A 7 -27.68 5.17 44.80
CA HIS A 7 -27.18 5.47 43.47
C HIS A 7 -26.05 4.48 43.18
N ASN A 8 -26.41 3.40 42.49
CA ASN A 8 -25.46 2.44 41.96
C ASN A 8 -24.62 3.15 40.88
N HIS A 9 -23.47 3.68 41.26
CA HIS A 9 -22.47 4.20 40.32
C HIS A 9 -21.71 3.01 39.71
N PHE A 10 -22.38 2.28 38.83
CA PHE A 10 -21.74 1.28 37.99
C PHE A 10 -21.05 2.02 36.85
N SER A 11 -19.79 2.41 37.07
CA SER A 11 -18.93 2.93 36.00
C SER A 11 -18.62 1.79 35.05
N ILE A 12 -19.42 1.65 33.98
CA ILE A 12 -19.02 0.89 32.80
C ILE A 12 -17.95 1.73 32.11
N LYS A 13 -16.68 1.57 32.51
CA LYS A 13 -15.57 1.96 31.65
C LYS A 13 -15.54 0.94 30.53
N THR A 14 -16.21 1.25 29.44
CA THR A 14 -16.19 0.40 28.25
C THR A 14 -14.78 0.43 27.67
N ASP A 15 -14.16 -0.73 27.51
CA ASP A 15 -12.91 -0.97 26.76
C ASP A 15 -13.00 -0.61 25.25
N ILE A 16 -14.02 0.17 24.86
CA ILE A 16 -14.35 0.59 23.50
C ILE A 16 -13.34 1.61 22.95
N ASP A 17 -12.70 2.39 23.81
CA ASP A 17 -11.72 3.41 23.39
C ASP A 17 -10.44 2.80 22.82
N ASP A 18 -10.00 1.65 23.37
CA ASP A 18 -8.79 0.97 22.92
C ASP A 18 -9.02 0.20 21.62
N ASP A 19 -10.18 -0.45 21.47
CA ASP A 19 -10.57 -1.12 20.21
C ASP A 19 -10.75 -0.11 19.05
N PHE A 20 -11.35 1.06 19.32
CA PHE A 20 -11.52 2.10 18.31
C PHE A 20 -10.18 2.70 17.85
N LYS A 21 -9.24 2.88 18.78
CA LYS A 21 -7.89 3.34 18.48
C LYS A 21 -7.12 2.33 17.65
N LEU A 22 -7.22 1.04 17.98
CA LEU A 22 -6.58 -0.05 17.23
C LEU A 22 -7.08 -0.11 15.77
N ILE A 23 -8.41 -0.03 15.57
CA ILE A 23 -9.03 -0.04 14.22
C ILE A 23 -8.59 1.16 13.40
N ASN A 24 -8.50 2.35 14.01
CA ASN A 24 -8.10 3.58 13.35
C ASN A 24 -6.62 3.57 12.95
N ASP A 25 -5.73 3.04 13.79
CA ASP A 25 -4.30 2.95 13.48
C ASP A 25 -4.05 1.91 12.37
N MET A 26 -4.74 0.76 12.40
CA MET A 26 -4.72 -0.22 11.29
C MET A 26 -5.25 0.37 9.98
N SER A 27 -6.32 1.18 10.03
CA SER A 27 -6.89 1.85 8.86
C SER A 27 -5.92 2.88 8.27
N LYS A 28 -5.21 3.64 9.12
CA LYS A 28 -4.15 4.56 8.68
C LYS A 28 -2.97 3.81 8.04
N GLU A 29 -2.51 2.73 8.65
CA GLU A 29 -1.42 1.90 8.10
C GLU A 29 -1.78 1.34 6.72
N ALA A 30 -2.99 0.78 6.57
CA ALA A 30 -3.49 0.31 5.29
C ALA A 30 -3.57 1.43 4.24
N SER A 31 -4.00 2.63 4.64
CA SER A 31 -4.07 3.81 3.77
C SER A 31 -2.68 4.28 3.33
N ILE A 32 -1.69 4.24 4.22
CA ILE A 32 -0.29 4.58 3.92
C ILE A 32 0.30 3.53 2.96
N ILE A 33 0.03 2.25 3.15
CA ILE A 33 0.52 1.18 2.27
C ILE A 33 -0.08 1.33 0.86
N ASP A 34 -1.36 1.64 0.77
CA ASP A 34 -2.04 1.86 -0.52
C ASP A 34 -1.50 3.10 -1.24
N GLU A 35 -1.27 4.19 -0.52
CA GLU A 35 -0.65 5.40 -1.08
C GLU A 35 0.77 5.13 -1.60
N HIS A 36 1.61 4.43 -0.84
CA HIS A 36 2.94 4.03 -1.31
C HIS A 36 2.88 3.13 -2.55
N ARG A 37 1.90 2.23 -2.65
CA ARG A 37 1.67 1.44 -3.87
C ARG A 37 1.31 2.36 -5.04
N ARG A 38 0.37 3.30 -4.85
CA ARG A 38 -0.05 4.24 -5.90
C ARG A 38 1.09 5.12 -6.40
N LEU A 39 1.89 5.66 -5.48
CA LEU A 39 3.05 6.48 -5.83
C LEU A 39 4.03 5.67 -6.69
N ARG A 40 4.34 4.43 -6.30
CA ARG A 40 5.17 3.53 -7.13
C ARG A 40 4.54 3.28 -8.49
N ASP A 41 3.26 2.93 -8.56
CA ASP A 41 2.60 2.62 -9.83
C ASP A 41 2.59 3.83 -10.80
N ASN A 42 2.46 5.05 -10.27
CA ASN A 42 2.58 6.29 -11.03
C ASN A 42 3.99 6.48 -11.59
N GLU A 43 5.02 6.33 -10.75
CA GLU A 43 6.42 6.43 -11.19
C GLU A 43 6.77 5.40 -12.26
N ILE A 44 6.26 4.16 -12.12
CA ILE A 44 6.48 3.13 -13.15
C ILE A 44 5.82 3.57 -14.46
N THR A 45 4.59 4.09 -14.41
CA THR A 45 3.84 4.53 -15.61
C THR A 45 4.58 5.64 -16.37
N GLU A 46 5.13 6.63 -15.67
CA GLU A 46 5.91 7.70 -16.30
C GLU A 46 7.16 7.17 -17.02
N LYS A 47 7.86 6.21 -16.39
CA LYS A 47 9.05 5.57 -16.97
C LYS A 47 8.67 4.68 -18.15
N PHE A 48 7.56 3.95 -18.02
CA PHE A 48 7.05 3.02 -19.01
C PHE A 48 6.83 3.71 -20.36
N ASP A 49 6.19 4.89 -20.36
CA ASP A 49 6.00 5.71 -21.56
C ASP A 49 7.33 6.09 -22.23
N GLY A 50 8.36 6.36 -21.41
CA GLY A 50 9.72 6.59 -21.89
C GLY A 50 10.31 5.38 -22.61
N TYR A 51 10.02 4.16 -22.16
CA TYR A 51 10.49 2.92 -22.81
C TYR A 51 9.71 2.60 -24.08
N ILE A 52 8.41 2.82 -24.12
CA ILE A 52 7.62 2.66 -25.36
C ILE A 52 8.18 3.56 -26.47
N ARG A 53 8.48 4.83 -26.16
CA ARG A 53 9.10 5.76 -27.11
C ARG A 53 10.50 5.32 -27.58
N LYS A 54 11.22 4.52 -26.78
CA LYS A 54 12.54 3.96 -27.13
C LYS A 54 12.45 2.65 -27.93
N GLY A 55 11.24 2.19 -28.27
CA GLY A 55 11.02 0.97 -29.05
C GLY A 55 10.94 -0.31 -28.23
N TYR A 56 10.69 -0.21 -26.93
CA TYR A 56 10.43 -1.37 -26.08
C TYR A 56 9.00 -1.86 -26.27
N SER A 57 8.76 -3.14 -26.04
CA SER A 57 7.44 -3.76 -26.23
C SER A 57 6.99 -4.48 -24.96
N THR A 58 5.71 -4.45 -24.65
CA THR A 58 5.14 -5.26 -23.58
C THR A 58 5.17 -6.73 -23.94
N ILE A 59 5.33 -7.59 -22.94
CA ILE A 59 5.09 -9.02 -23.07
C ILE A 59 3.92 -9.42 -22.18
N ASN A 60 3.27 -10.53 -22.53
CA ASN A 60 2.15 -11.09 -21.75
C ASN A 60 2.67 -11.88 -20.54
N ASP A 61 3.54 -11.25 -19.75
CA ASP A 61 4.16 -11.83 -18.56
C ASP A 61 4.44 -10.72 -17.53
N THR A 62 4.46 -11.08 -16.26
CA THR A 62 4.63 -10.15 -15.14
C THR A 62 5.86 -10.50 -14.30
N CYS A 63 6.44 -9.50 -13.66
CA CYS A 63 7.60 -9.69 -12.81
C CYS A 63 7.20 -10.54 -11.58
N PRO A 64 7.93 -11.61 -11.23
CA PRO A 64 7.60 -12.45 -10.08
C PRO A 64 7.82 -11.76 -8.72
N VAL A 65 8.47 -10.59 -8.71
CA VAL A 65 8.79 -9.83 -7.48
C VAL A 65 7.75 -8.76 -7.20
N CYS A 66 7.44 -7.92 -8.18
CA CYS A 66 6.53 -6.78 -8.01
C CYS A 66 5.21 -6.90 -8.78
N SER A 67 5.02 -7.97 -9.55
CA SER A 67 3.86 -8.22 -10.39
C SER A 67 3.60 -7.19 -11.50
N TYR A 68 4.55 -6.29 -11.76
CA TYR A 68 4.44 -5.32 -12.85
C TYR A 68 4.73 -5.98 -14.21
N ILE A 69 4.07 -5.51 -15.28
CA ILE A 69 4.24 -6.05 -16.63
C ILE A 69 5.70 -5.96 -17.09
N LEU A 70 6.19 -7.05 -17.69
CA LEU A 70 7.55 -7.11 -18.21
C LEU A 70 7.65 -6.41 -19.57
N LEU A 71 8.80 -5.81 -19.82
CA LEU A 71 9.13 -5.19 -21.10
C LEU A 71 10.22 -5.97 -21.82
N ARG A 72 10.11 -6.03 -23.15
CA ARG A 72 11.11 -6.56 -24.05
C ARG A 72 11.84 -5.41 -24.74
N THR A 73 13.17 -5.47 -24.71
CA THR A 73 14.05 -4.52 -25.40
C THR A 73 14.10 -4.80 -26.89
N PRO A 74 14.54 -3.83 -27.73
CA PRO A 74 14.82 -4.08 -29.14
C PRO A 74 15.83 -5.22 -29.38
N ALA A 75 16.75 -5.43 -28.44
CA ALA A 75 17.72 -6.53 -28.43
C ALA A 75 17.13 -7.87 -27.94
N ARG A 76 15.80 -7.96 -27.83
CA ARG A 76 15.00 -9.12 -27.37
C ARG A 76 15.23 -9.55 -25.92
N GLN A 77 15.89 -8.73 -25.10
CA GLN A 77 16.04 -9.00 -23.67
C GLN A 77 14.76 -8.63 -22.91
N VAL A 78 14.45 -9.35 -21.83
CA VAL A 78 13.27 -9.08 -20.98
C VAL A 78 13.74 -8.44 -19.68
N PHE A 79 13.08 -7.37 -19.25
CA PHE A 79 13.39 -6.69 -17.99
C PHE A 79 12.14 -6.09 -17.34
N CYS A 80 12.23 -5.83 -16.03
CA CYS A 80 11.19 -5.18 -15.25
C CYS A 80 11.58 -3.73 -14.96
N VAL A 81 10.73 -2.77 -15.35
CA VAL A 81 10.94 -1.35 -15.05
C VAL A 81 10.89 -1.08 -13.55
N GLY A 82 9.90 -1.64 -12.85
CA GLY A 82 9.73 -1.45 -11.42
C GLY A 82 10.96 -1.90 -10.61
N CYS A 83 11.47 -3.10 -10.85
CA CYS A 83 12.64 -3.60 -10.10
C CYS A 83 13.97 -2.95 -10.50
N ASN A 84 14.10 -2.44 -11.72
CA ASN A 84 15.36 -1.87 -12.20
C ASN A 84 15.49 -0.38 -11.89
N GLU A 85 14.39 0.37 -11.98
CA GLU A 85 14.40 1.84 -11.89
C GLU A 85 13.93 2.35 -10.53
N ILE A 86 12.99 1.65 -9.87
CA ILE A 86 12.51 2.05 -8.56
C ILE A 86 13.36 1.32 -7.52
N LYS A 87 14.40 2.00 -7.06
CA LYS A 87 15.15 1.55 -5.87
C LYS A 87 14.15 1.50 -4.73
N ILE A 88 13.96 0.31 -4.17
CA ILE A 88 13.28 0.19 -2.89
C ILE A 88 14.34 0.62 -1.86
N ASP A 89 14.30 1.87 -1.44
CA ASP A 89 15.09 2.36 -0.30
C ASP A 89 14.62 1.60 0.94
N ASN A 90 15.26 0.45 1.20
CA ASN A 90 15.22 -0.22 2.49
C ASN A 90 16.26 0.45 3.38
N SER A 91 15.93 1.58 4.02
CA SER A 91 16.77 2.19 5.06
C SER A 91 15.97 2.55 6.30
#